data_AF-A0A1Z4GC39-F1
#
_entry.id   AF-A0A1Z4GC39-F1
#
_cell.length_a   1.000
_cell.length_b   1.000
_cell.length_c   1.000
_cell.angle_alpha   90.00
_cell.angle_beta   90.00
_cell.angle_gamma   90.00
#
_symmetry.space_group_name_H-M   'P 1'
#
loop_
_entity.id
_entity.type
_entity.pdbx_description
1 polymer ?
#
loop_
_entity_poly.entity_id
_entity_poly.type
_entity_poly.pdbx_seq_one_letter_code
_entity_poly.pdbx_strand_id
1 'polypeptide(L)' 'MDDDTQSLIAIKEELERISSRLSKIFPQTHPQFDNVFEDLGAAGYYLREASYRLESALKTAQGDSAVSSDNLEFEETQPE' A
#
# COMPACT_ATOMS: atom_id res chain seq x y z
N MET A 1 -10.21 7.65 -0.15
CA MET A 1 -8.96 6.97 0.26
C MET A 1 -8.49 7.64 1.52
N ASP A 2 -8.15 6.87 2.55
CA ASP A 2 -7.70 7.41 3.84
C ASP A 2 -6.36 8.15 3.71
N ASP A 3 -6.21 9.23 4.48
CA ASP A 3 -5.06 10.14 4.50
C ASP A 3 -3.73 9.39 4.75
N ASP A 4 -3.78 8.36 5.59
CA ASP A 4 -2.63 7.51 5.91
C ASP A 4 -2.14 6.70 4.69
N THR A 5 -3.05 6.27 3.83
CA THR A 5 -2.70 5.51 2.61
C THR A 5 -2.02 6.43 1.59
N GLN A 6 -2.52 7.65 1.43
CA GLN A 6 -1.89 8.67 0.57
C GLN A 6 -0.51 9.07 1.10
N SER A 7 -0.38 9.23 2.42
CA SER A 7 0.90 9.52 3.08
C SER A 7 1.92 8.41 2.83
N LEU A 8 1.51 7.13 2.90
CA LEU A 8 2.41 6.01 2.62
C LEU A 8 2.86 5.99 1.14
N ILE A 9 1.95 6.28 0.21
CA ILE A 9 2.28 6.38 -1.22
C ILE A 9 3.31 7.50 -1.44
N ALA A 10 3.12 8.67 -0.81
CA ALA A 10 4.06 9.77 -0.91
C ALA A 10 5.46 9.42 -0.38
N ILE A 11 5.54 8.71 0.76
CA ILE A 11 6.81 8.23 1.32
C ILE A 11 7.53 7.28 0.36
N LYS A 12 6.79 6.39 -0.31
CA LYS A 12 7.36 5.47 -1.31
C LYS A 12 7.94 6.24 -2.50
N GLU A 13 7.21 7.21 -3.04
CA GLU A 13 7.68 8.03 -4.16
C GLU A 13 8.93 8.83 -3.80
N GLU A 14 8.99 9.38 -2.59
CA GLU A 14 10.16 10.11 -2.10
C GLU A 14 11.38 9.19 -1.96
N LEU A 15 11.19 7.98 -1.44
CA LEU A 15 12.26 6.98 -1.34
C LEU A 15 12.84 6.61 -2.72
N GLU A 16 11.97 6.43 -3.72
CA GLU A 16 12.39 6.16 -5.11
C GLU A 16 13.20 7.32 -5.69
N ARG A 17 12.81 8.57 -5.41
CA ARG A 17 13.57 9.77 -5.81
C ARG A 17 14.93 9.85 -5.14
N ILE A 18 15.01 9.53 -3.84
CA ILE A 18 16.28 9.48 -3.09
C ILE A 18 17.19 8.42 -3.70
N SER A 19 16.67 7.23 -3.98
CA SER A 19 17.39 6.13 -4.64
C SER A 19 17.96 6.54 -6.00
N SER A 20 17.15 7.21 -6.82
CA SER A 20 17.60 7.73 -8.13
C SER A 20 18.70 8.78 -8.02
N ARG A 21 18.71 9.59 -6.95
CA ARG A 21 19.77 10.58 -6.72
C ARG A 21 21.05 9.91 -6.22
N LEU A 22 20.93 8.96 -5.30
CA LEU A 22 22.06 8.21 -4.76
C LEU A 22 22.75 7.40 -5.85
N SER A 23 22.02 6.85 -6.83
CA SER A 23 22.63 6.02 -7.90
C SER A 23 23.51 6.83 -8.86
N LYS A 24 23.32 8.16 -8.90
CA LYS A 24 24.18 9.09 -9.65
C LYS A 24 25.48 9.40 -8.90
N ILE A 25 25.45 9.37 -7.56
CA ILE A 25 26.60 9.64 -6.68
C ILE A 25 27.41 8.36 -6.50
N PHE A 26 26.71 7.26 -6.27
CA PHE A 26 27.21 5.91 -6.08
C PHE A 26 26.74 5.07 -7.25
N PRO A 27 27.43 5.08 -8.40
CA PRO A 27 27.17 4.12 -9.48
C PRO A 27 27.47 2.69 -8.99
N GLN A 28 26.97 1.68 -9.70
CA GLN A 28 27.16 0.26 -9.34
C GLN A 28 28.62 -0.17 -9.18
N THR A 29 29.55 0.52 -9.85
CA THR A 29 31.00 0.26 -9.73
C THR A 29 31.64 0.95 -8.52
N HIS A 30 30.89 1.76 -7.77
CA HIS A 30 31.41 2.50 -6.64
C HIS A 30 31.65 1.56 -5.45
N PRO A 31 32.80 1.63 -4.74
CA PRO A 31 33.10 0.74 -3.61
C PRO A 31 32.10 0.77 -2.45
N GLN A 32 31.33 1.85 -2.35
CA GLN A 32 30.29 2.05 -1.33
C GLN A 32 28.87 1.79 -1.84
N PHE A 33 28.70 1.33 -3.08
CA PHE A 33 27.37 1.08 -3.65
C PHE A 33 26.56 0.15 -2.75
N ASP A 34 27.09 -1.04 -2.45
CA ASP A 34 26.38 -2.03 -1.65
C ASP A 34 26.00 -1.48 -0.26
N ASN A 35 26.93 -0.82 0.42
CA ASN A 35 26.68 -0.22 1.74
C ASN A 35 25.57 0.84 1.72
N VAL A 36 25.48 1.64 0.65
CA VAL A 36 24.47 2.71 0.53
C VAL A 36 23.11 2.14 0.13
N PHE A 37 23.08 1.08 -0.68
CA PHE A 37 21.86 0.54 -1.25
C PHE A 37 21.27 -0.64 -0.48
N GLU A 38 22.00 -1.26 0.45
CA GLU A 38 21.49 -2.34 1.31
C GLU A 38 20.30 -1.88 2.18
N ASP A 39 20.51 -0.87 3.02
CA ASP A 39 19.47 -0.32 3.91
C ASP A 39 18.33 0.30 3.10
N LEU A 40 18.67 0.97 2.00
CA LEU A 40 17.69 1.60 1.11
C LEU A 40 16.80 0.55 0.42
N GLY A 41 17.39 -0.57 0.01
CA GLY A 41 16.67 -1.71 -0.54
C GLY A 41 15.73 -2.34 0.48
N ALA A 42 16.20 -2.54 1.72
CA ALA A 42 15.39 -3.06 2.81
C ALA A 42 14.18 -2.15 3.13
N ALA A 43 14.41 -0.83 3.23
CA ALA A 43 13.34 0.14 3.43
C ALA A 43 12.30 0.10 2.28
N GLY A 44 12.78 0.02 1.03
CA GLY A 44 11.92 -0.09 -0.14
C GLY A 44 11.06 -1.37 -0.15
N TYR A 45 11.62 -2.50 0.32
CA TYR A 45 10.90 -3.75 0.47
C TYR A 45 9.76 -3.64 1.49
N TYR A 46 10.04 -3.13 2.69
CA TYR A 46 9.03 -3.04 3.75
C TYR A 46 7.90 -2.06 3.41
N LEU A 47 8.21 -0.92 2.79
CA LEU A 47 7.18 0.02 2.34
C LEU A 47 6.25 -0.61 1.30
N ARG A 48 6.80 -1.37 0.36
CA ARG A 48 6.01 -2.09 -0.64
C ARG A 48 5.07 -3.11 -0.01
N GLU A 49 5.58 -3.92 0.92
CA GLU A 49 4.76 -4.89 1.66
C GLU A 49 3.65 -4.22 2.47
N ALA A 50 3.95 -3.09 3.13
CA ALA A 50 2.97 -2.32 3.86
C ALA A 50 1.86 -1.78 2.95
N SER A 51 2.21 -1.22 1.78
CA SER A 51 1.22 -0.74 0.81
C SER A 51 0.31 -1.85 0.33
N TYR A 52 0.85 -3.04 -0.01
CA TYR A 52 0.01 -4.17 -0.45
C TYR A 52 -0.96 -4.64 0.63
N ARG A 53 -0.52 -4.69 1.88
CA ARG A 53 -1.38 -5.10 3.00
C ARG A 53 -2.51 -4.09 3.24
N LEU A 54 -2.21 -2.79 3.17
CA LEU A 54 -3.22 -1.75 3.31
C LEU A 54 -4.22 -1.77 2.15
N GLU A 55 -3.75 -1.91 0.91
CA GLU A 55 -4.63 -2.05 -0.26
C GLU A 55 -5.56 -3.27 -0.13
N SER A 56 -5.03 -4.40 0.37
CA SER A 56 -5.84 -5.61 0.62
C SER A 56 -6.87 -5.38 1.72
N ALA A 57 -6.48 -4.77 2.84
CA ALA A 57 -7.38 -4.50 3.95
C ALA A 57 -8.51 -3.55 3.54
N LEU A 58 -8.19 -2.50 2.78
CA LEU A 58 -9.18 -1.58 2.22
C LEU A 58 -10.18 -2.30 1.30
N LYS A 59 -9.70 -3.19 0.43
CA LYS A 59 -10.58 -3.99 -0.44
C LYS A 59 -11.50 -4.91 0.36
N THR A 60 -11.00 -5.56 1.41
CA THR A 60 -11.82 -6.40 2.31
C THR A 60 -12.89 -5.56 3.02
N ALA A 61 -12.52 -4.43 3.61
CA ALA A 61 -13.45 -3.54 4.31
C ALA A 61 -14.54 -2.98 3.38
N GLN A 62 -14.19 -2.67 2.12
CA GLN A 62 -15.13 -2.22 1.09
C GLN A 62 -16.02 -3.36 0.57
N GLY A 63 -15.48 -4.58 0.45
CA GLY A 63 -16.21 -5.78 0.05
C GLY A 63 -17.28 -6.19 1.07
N ASP A 64 -16.99 -6.09 2.37
CA ASP A 64 -17.96 -6.39 3.42
C ASP A 64 -19.12 -5.37 3.47
N SER A 65 -18.90 -4.13 3.03
CA SER A 65 -19.96 -3.12 2.95
C SER A 65 -21.00 -3.41 1.86
N ALA A 66 -20.69 -4.26 0.88
CA ALA A 66 -21.60 -4.60 -0.22
C ALA A 66 -22.55 -5.77 0.11
N VAL A 67 -22.31 -6.53 1.18
CA VAL A 67 -23.11 -7.72 1.52
C VAL A 67 -24.25 -7.41 2.50
N SER A 68 -24.33 -6.18 3.04
CA SER A 68 -25.33 -5.83 4.07
C SER A 68 -26.62 -5.18 3.53
N SER A 69 -26.79 -5.00 2.22
CA SER A 69 -27.94 -4.25 1.66
C SER A 69 -29.01 -5.10 0.96
N ASP A 70 -28.82 -6.41 0.78
CA ASP A 70 -29.72 -7.25 -0.03
C ASP A 70 -30.55 -8.27 0.78
N ASN A 71 -30.85 -8.01 2.06
CA ASN A 71 -31.67 -8.92 2.86
C ASN A 71 -32.74 -8.23 3.73
N LEU A 72 -33.38 -7.19 3.18
CA LEU A 72 -34.63 -6.66 3.71
C LEU A 72 -35.58 -6.42 2.54
N GLU A 73 -36.30 -7.45 2.11
CA GLU A 73 -37.68 -7.27 1.65
C GLU A 73 -38.42 -8.60 1.41
N PHE A 74 -39.66 -8.63 1.92
CA PHE A 74 -40.76 -9.57 1.71
C PHE A 74 -40.79 -10.91 2.46
N GLU A 75 -41.44 -10.88 3.63
CA GLU A 75 -42.61 -11.75 3.86
C GLU A 75 -43.61 -11.04 4.79
N GLU A 76 -44.58 -10.34 4.19
CA GLU A 76 -45.85 -10.07 4.86
C GLU A 76 -46.94 -10.73 4.02
N THR A 77 -47.24 -11.99 4.33
CA THR A 77 -48.48 -12.64 3.91
C THR A 77 -49.27 -13.00 5.15
N GLN A 78 -50.28 -12.17 5.46
CA GLN A 78 -51.42 -12.63 6.24
C GLN A 78 -52.55 -13.04 5.31
N PRO A 79 -53.16 -14.21 5.57
CA PRO A 79 -54.62 -14.25 5.49
C PRO A 79 -55.23 -15.11 6.62
N GLU A 80 -56.20 -14.53 7.34
CA GLU A 80 -57.42 -15.23 7.80
C GLU A 80 -58.64 -14.34 7.60
#